data_AF-A0A376WTQ8-F1
#
_entry.id   AF-A0A376WTQ8-F1
#
_cell.length_a   1.000
_cell.length_b   1.000
_cell.length_c   1.000
_cell.angle_alpha   90.00
_cell.angle_beta   90.00
_cell.angle_gamma   90.00
#
_symmetry.space_group_name_H-M   'P 1'
#
loop_
_entity.id
_entity.type
_entity.pdbx_description
1 polymer ?
#
loop_
_entity_poly.entity_id
_entity_poly.type
_entity_poly.pdbx_seq_one_letter_code
_entity_poly.pdbx_strand_id
1 'polypeptide(L)'
;MSNLREYQNRIADIAKRSKAVLGWASTAQFGTDNQFIKDDAARAASILEAARKDPVFAGISDNATAQIATAWASALADYAAAHKSMPRPEILASCHQTLENCLIESTRNSMDATNKAMLESVAAEMMSVSDGVMRLPLFLAMILPVQLGAATADACTFIPVTRDQSDIYEVFNVAGSSFGSYAAGDVLDMQSVGVYSQLRRRYVLVASSDGTSKTATFKMEDFEGQNVPIRKGRTNIYVNRIKSVVDNGSGSLLHSFTNAAGEQITVTCSLNYNIGQIALSFSKAPDKGTEIAIETEINIEAAPELIPLINHE
;
A
#
# COMPACT_ATOMS: atom_id res chain seq x y z
N MET A 1 37.30 -7.88 23.09
CA MET A 1 37.97 -6.56 22.91
C MET A 1 37.40 -5.72 21.75
N SER A 2 36.73 -6.30 20.73
CA SER A 2 36.11 -5.54 19.62
C SER A 2 34.98 -4.59 20.06
N ASN A 3 34.01 -5.08 20.84
CA ASN A 3 32.85 -4.30 21.28
C ASN A 3 33.19 -3.08 22.15
N LEU A 4 34.31 -3.11 22.88
CA LEU A 4 34.73 -1.98 23.72
C LEU A 4 35.18 -0.78 22.87
N ARG A 5 35.81 -1.06 21.72
CA ARG A 5 36.28 -0.03 20.79
C ARG A 5 35.12 0.61 20.03
N GLU A 6 34.14 -0.19 19.61
CA GLU A 6 32.90 0.32 19.00
C GLU A 6 32.10 1.19 19.98
N TYR A 7 31.95 0.75 21.23
CA TYR A 7 31.30 1.53 22.28
C TYR A 7 32.03 2.86 22.57
N GLN A 8 33.36 2.84 22.68
CA GLN A 8 34.16 4.05 22.87
C GLN A 8 34.07 5.01 21.68
N ASN A 9 34.12 4.49 20.45
CA ASN A 9 33.93 5.29 19.24
C ASN A 9 32.54 5.94 19.23
N ARG A 10 31.51 5.21 19.66
CA ARG A 10 30.15 5.73 19.74
C ARG A 10 29.97 6.83 20.78
N ILE A 11 30.56 6.69 21.97
CA ILE A 11 30.59 7.77 22.98
C ILE A 11 31.29 9.01 22.41
N ALA A 12 32.43 8.81 21.74
CA ALA A 12 33.18 9.90 21.13
C ALA A 12 32.36 10.63 20.05
N ASP A 13 31.60 9.90 19.24
CA ASP A 13 30.72 10.47 18.22
C ASP A 13 29.54 11.25 18.83
N ILE A 14 28.88 10.70 19.86
CA ILE A 14 27.83 11.39 20.60
C ILE A 14 28.35 12.70 21.19
N ALA A 15 29.52 12.66 21.83
CA ALA A 15 30.14 13.85 22.42
C ALA A 15 30.51 14.89 21.35
N LYS A 16 31.04 14.45 20.19
CA LYS A 16 31.38 15.32 19.07
C LYS A 16 30.15 16.03 18.52
N ARG A 17 29.08 15.29 18.21
CA ARG A 17 27.83 15.81 17.63
C ARG A 17 27.09 16.72 18.60
N SER A 18 26.98 16.31 19.87
CA SER A 18 26.38 17.15 20.90
C SER A 18 27.15 18.46 21.09
N LYS A 19 28.49 18.42 21.09
CA LYS A 19 29.33 19.62 21.19
C LYS A 19 29.16 20.54 19.99
N ALA A 20 28.99 19.98 18.78
CA ALA A 20 28.73 20.74 17.57
C ALA A 20 27.43 21.55 17.71
N VAL A 21 26.32 20.88 18.05
CA VAL A 21 25.01 21.53 18.31
C VAL A 21 25.13 22.61 19.38
N LEU A 22 25.76 22.31 20.52
CA LEU A 22 25.92 23.28 21.60
C LEU A 22 26.73 24.51 21.17
N GLY A 23 27.72 24.34 20.29
CA GLY A 23 28.56 25.42 19.80
C GLY A 23 27.77 26.53 19.12
N TRP A 24 26.86 26.19 18.21
CA TRP A 24 26.07 27.18 17.47
C TRP A 24 24.68 27.45 18.06
N ALA A 25 24.06 26.48 18.76
CA ALA A 25 22.73 26.66 19.33
C ALA A 25 22.74 27.22 20.77
N SER A 26 23.83 27.06 21.52
CA SER A 26 23.91 27.51 22.92
C SER A 26 25.03 28.53 23.14
N THR A 27 26.28 28.16 22.88
CA THR A 27 27.44 29.02 23.15
C THR A 27 27.40 30.32 22.33
N ALA A 28 26.92 30.26 21.08
CA ALA A 28 26.81 31.43 20.21
C ALA A 28 25.79 32.49 20.69
N GLN A 29 24.95 32.17 21.68
CA GLN A 29 24.03 33.14 22.29
C GLN A 29 24.70 34.07 23.32
N PHE A 30 25.98 33.83 23.62
CA PHE A 30 26.77 34.61 24.57
C PHE A 30 27.87 35.39 23.84
N GLY A 31 28.06 36.65 24.23
CA GLY A 31 29.11 37.51 23.70
C GLY A 31 30.51 37.10 24.16
N THR A 32 31.53 37.82 23.68
CA THR A 32 32.93 37.58 24.06
C THR A 32 33.23 37.80 25.55
N ASP A 33 32.37 38.53 26.23
CA ASP A 33 32.34 38.76 27.68
C ASP A 33 31.55 37.69 28.45
N ASN A 34 31.11 36.63 27.77
CA ASN A 34 30.28 35.55 28.29
C ASN A 34 28.92 36.02 28.83
N GLN A 35 28.46 37.20 28.40
CA GLN A 35 27.13 37.73 28.72
C GLN A 35 26.12 37.33 27.64
N PHE A 36 24.88 37.06 28.05
CA PHE A 36 23.81 36.75 27.11
C PHE A 36 23.53 37.96 26.19
N ILE A 37 23.48 37.72 24.88
CA ILE A 37 23.24 38.77 23.89
C ILE A 37 21.75 39.17 23.93
N LYS A 38 21.48 40.36 24.47
CA LYS A 38 20.11 40.89 24.63
C LYS A 38 19.48 41.38 23.34
N ASP A 39 20.30 41.88 22.41
CA ASP A 39 19.81 42.32 21.10
C ASP A 39 19.53 41.11 20.20
N ASP A 40 18.29 40.96 19.77
CA ASP A 40 17.85 39.78 19.02
C ASP A 40 18.52 39.68 17.64
N ALA A 41 18.78 40.81 16.98
CA ALA A 41 19.45 40.85 15.68
C ALA A 41 20.93 40.45 15.80
N ALA A 42 21.64 41.01 16.79
CA ALA A 42 23.02 40.61 17.10
C ALA A 42 23.11 39.15 17.54
N ARG A 43 22.14 38.64 18.30
CA ARG A 43 22.09 37.24 18.72
C ARG A 43 21.90 36.31 17.53
N ALA A 44 20.96 36.60 16.63
CA ALA A 44 20.74 35.82 15.42
C ALA A 44 21.98 35.81 14.50
N ALA A 45 22.65 36.95 14.34
CA ALA A 45 23.89 37.05 13.57
C ALA A 45 25.03 36.21 14.18
N SER A 46 25.19 36.23 15.50
CA SER A 46 26.18 35.41 16.21
C SER A 46 25.92 33.91 16.04
N ILE A 47 24.65 33.49 16.16
CA ILE A 47 24.22 32.10 15.93
C ILE A 47 24.54 31.67 14.50
N LEU A 48 24.21 32.50 13.50
CA LEU A 48 24.49 32.20 12.09
C LEU A 48 25.99 32.07 11.81
N GLU A 49 26.82 32.98 12.34
CA GLU A 49 28.28 32.91 12.21
C GLU A 49 28.89 31.63 12.82
N ALA A 50 28.31 31.16 13.93
CA ALA A 50 28.72 29.90 14.53
C ALA A 50 28.25 28.69 13.71
N ALA A 51 27.00 28.71 13.22
CA ALA A 51 26.43 27.63 12.42
C ALA A 51 27.17 27.45 11.08
N ARG A 52 27.61 28.53 10.41
CA ARG A 52 28.41 28.47 9.18
C ARG A 52 29.73 27.69 9.32
N LYS A 53 30.27 27.59 10.54
CA LYS A 53 31.53 26.89 10.81
C LYS A 53 31.33 25.39 11.00
N ASP A 54 30.08 24.95 11.17
CA ASP A 54 29.76 23.54 11.31
C ASP A 54 29.65 22.88 9.92
N PRO A 55 30.38 21.79 9.65
CA PRO A 55 30.30 21.07 8.40
C PRO A 55 28.88 20.62 8.02
N VAL A 56 27.97 20.43 8.97
CA VAL A 56 26.58 20.03 8.69
C VAL A 56 25.83 21.06 7.84
N PHE A 57 26.21 22.34 7.92
CA PHE A 57 25.60 23.42 7.14
C PHE A 57 26.37 23.76 5.85
N ALA A 58 27.39 22.98 5.49
CA ALA A 58 28.15 23.20 4.27
C ALA A 58 27.25 23.07 3.02
N GLY A 59 27.21 24.12 2.20
CA GLY A 59 26.39 24.14 0.97
C GLY A 59 24.93 24.54 1.17
N ILE A 60 24.53 24.93 2.38
CA ILE A 60 23.17 25.40 2.69
C ILE A 60 23.10 26.92 2.61
N SER A 61 21.98 27.46 2.09
CA SER A 61 21.76 28.90 2.07
C SER A 61 21.75 29.51 3.48
N ASP A 62 22.33 30.69 3.62
CA ASP A 62 22.38 31.40 4.91
C ASP A 62 21.00 31.62 5.54
N ASN A 63 19.96 31.82 4.74
CA ASN A 63 18.60 31.99 5.23
C ASN A 63 18.07 30.70 5.90
N ALA A 64 18.24 29.55 5.24
CA ALA A 64 17.85 28.26 5.81
C ALA A 64 18.67 27.92 7.06
N THR A 65 19.99 28.17 7.01
CA THR A 65 20.90 27.97 8.15
C THR A 65 20.48 28.84 9.35
N ALA A 66 20.17 30.12 9.11
CA ALA A 66 19.71 31.03 10.15
C ALA A 66 18.41 30.55 10.79
N GLN A 67 17.42 30.13 9.98
CA GLN A 67 16.14 29.64 10.49
C GLN A 67 16.30 28.39 11.37
N ILE A 68 17.05 27.39 10.90
CA ILE A 68 17.29 26.15 11.65
C ILE A 68 18.05 26.45 12.95
N ALA A 69 19.15 27.19 12.86
CA ALA A 69 20.04 27.44 13.98
C ALA A 69 19.37 28.27 15.08
N THR A 70 18.62 29.33 14.71
CA THR A 70 17.89 30.16 15.67
C THR A 70 16.73 29.43 16.34
N ALA A 71 15.98 28.60 15.61
CA ALA A 71 14.90 27.80 16.19
C ALA A 71 15.41 26.80 17.24
N TRP A 72 16.51 26.10 16.93
CA TRP A 72 17.16 25.18 17.86
C TRP A 72 17.76 25.92 19.05
N ALA A 73 18.32 27.11 18.83
CA ALA A 73 18.84 27.96 19.90
C ALA A 73 17.75 28.41 20.88
N SER A 74 16.59 28.83 20.36
CA SER A 74 15.41 29.15 21.18
C SER A 74 14.91 27.94 21.95
N ALA A 75 14.77 26.78 21.29
CA ALA A 75 14.30 25.56 21.95
C ALA A 75 15.23 25.10 23.09
N LEU A 76 16.56 25.24 22.92
CA LEU A 76 17.51 24.97 24.00
C LEU A 76 17.39 25.98 25.15
N ALA A 77 17.22 27.26 24.84
CA ALA A 77 17.05 28.30 25.86
C ALA A 77 15.78 28.05 26.68
N ASP A 78 14.66 27.72 26.01
CA ASP A 78 13.39 27.40 26.67
C ASP A 78 13.48 26.13 27.52
N TYR A 79 14.10 25.08 27.00
CA TYR A 79 14.33 23.84 27.74
C TYR A 79 15.19 24.08 28.98
N ALA A 80 16.31 24.80 28.83
CA ALA A 80 17.19 25.13 29.95
C ALA A 80 16.49 26.02 30.99
N ALA A 81 15.63 26.94 30.55
CA ALA A 81 14.82 27.78 31.44
C ALA A 81 13.79 26.96 32.24
N ALA A 82 13.13 25.99 31.60
CA ALA A 82 12.10 25.14 32.20
C ALA A 82 12.69 24.07 33.13
N HIS A 83 13.72 23.35 32.69
CA HIS A 83 14.28 22.18 33.39
C HIS A 83 15.55 22.48 34.19
N LYS A 84 16.05 23.73 34.17
CA LYS A 84 17.28 24.20 34.85
C LYS A 84 18.52 23.35 34.55
N SER A 85 18.50 22.63 33.44
CA SER A 85 19.54 21.70 33.00
C SER A 85 19.56 21.65 31.48
N MET A 86 20.73 21.31 30.92
CA MET A 86 20.85 21.10 29.48
C MET A 86 20.33 19.70 29.11
N PRO A 87 19.80 19.51 27.89
CA PRO A 87 19.38 18.20 27.42
C PRO A 87 20.52 17.18 27.43
N ARG A 88 20.17 15.89 27.51
CA ARG A 88 21.15 14.80 27.43
C ARG A 88 21.92 14.87 26.10
N PRO A 89 23.25 14.63 26.10
CA PRO A 89 24.05 14.64 24.87
C PRO A 89 23.56 13.69 23.78
N GLU A 90 22.96 12.56 24.16
CA GLU A 90 22.41 11.57 23.22
C GLU A 90 21.25 12.13 22.38
N ILE A 91 20.39 12.97 22.98
CA ILE A 91 19.28 13.64 22.29
C ILE A 91 19.84 14.63 21.27
N LEU A 92 20.83 15.44 21.67
CA LEU A 92 21.47 16.41 20.79
C LEU A 92 22.21 15.74 19.64
N ALA A 93 22.93 14.65 19.92
CA ALA A 93 23.64 13.87 18.91
C ALA A 93 22.70 13.20 17.91
N SER A 94 21.57 12.65 18.40
CA SER A 94 20.51 12.09 17.56
C SER A 94 19.91 13.15 16.64
N CYS A 95 19.53 14.32 17.18
CA CYS A 95 18.99 15.42 16.38
C CYS A 95 20.00 15.91 15.33
N HIS A 96 21.28 16.03 15.69
CA HIS A 96 22.34 16.41 14.75
C HIS A 96 22.49 15.40 13.61
N GLN A 97 22.45 14.10 13.91
CA GLN A 97 22.49 13.04 12.89
C GLN A 97 21.25 13.10 11.98
N THR A 98 20.06 13.31 12.54
CA THR A 98 18.83 13.45 11.74
C THR A 98 18.91 14.67 10.83
N LEU A 99 19.39 15.81 11.33
CA LEU A 99 19.63 17.02 10.53
C LEU A 99 20.60 16.73 9.37
N GLU A 100 21.74 16.11 9.66
CA GLU A 100 22.74 15.73 8.64
C GLU A 100 22.15 14.80 7.56
N ASN A 101 21.40 13.77 7.96
CA ASN A 101 20.77 12.82 7.05
C ASN A 101 19.77 13.51 6.11
N CYS A 102 18.88 14.36 6.65
CA CYS A 102 17.89 15.09 5.85
C CYS A 102 18.53 16.09 4.87
N LEU A 103 19.65 16.70 5.27
CA LEU A 103 20.38 17.63 4.41
C LEU A 103 21.12 16.92 3.26
N ILE A 104 21.71 15.76 3.53
CA ILE A 104 22.32 14.91 2.49
C ILE A 104 21.27 14.40 1.49
N GLU A 105 20.06 14.05 1.94
CA GLU A 105 18.97 13.65 1.04
C GLU A 105 18.54 14.79 0.12
N SER A 106 18.43 16.02 0.66
CA SER A 106 18.02 17.20 -0.12
C SER A 106 19.02 17.62 -1.21
N THR A 107 20.29 17.21 -1.10
CA THR A 107 21.36 17.53 -2.07
C THR A 107 21.54 16.45 -3.16
N ARG A 108 20.88 15.30 -3.04
CA ARG A 108 20.98 14.17 -3.99
C ARG A 108 20.14 14.26 -5.26
N ASN A 109 19.47 15.40 -5.52
CA ASN A 109 18.61 15.65 -6.69
C ASN A 109 19.33 15.70 -8.07
N SER A 110 20.47 15.00 -8.23
CA SER A 110 21.12 14.78 -9.53
C SER A 110 21.57 13.33 -9.69
N MET A 111 20.64 12.37 -9.62
CA MET A 111 20.87 11.04 -10.17
C MET A 111 19.72 10.65 -11.10
N ASP A 112 19.97 10.96 -12.37
CA ASP A 112 19.26 10.47 -13.54
C ASP A 112 19.49 8.95 -13.66
N ALA A 113 18.64 8.12 -13.04
CA ALA A 113 18.53 6.69 -13.34
C ALA A 113 17.28 6.05 -12.70
N THR A 114 16.24 5.95 -13.52
CA THR A 114 15.26 4.86 -13.62
C THR A 114 15.41 3.68 -12.64
N ASN A 115 14.80 3.79 -11.45
CA ASN A 115 13.99 2.71 -10.84
C ASN A 115 13.31 3.24 -9.57
N LYS A 116 11.98 3.30 -9.63
CA LYS A 116 11.08 3.88 -8.64
C LYS A 116 11.27 3.24 -7.25
N ALA A 117 11.71 4.05 -6.28
CA ALA A 117 11.58 3.74 -4.86
C ALA A 117 10.39 4.54 -4.29
N MET A 118 9.46 3.84 -3.64
CA MET A 118 8.14 4.28 -3.15
C MET A 118 8.15 5.32 -2.02
N LEU A 119 9.18 6.14 -1.89
CA LEU A 119 9.22 7.32 -1.01
C LEU A 119 9.53 8.63 -1.75
N GLU A 120 9.79 8.59 -3.06
CA GLU A 120 9.95 9.82 -3.86
C GLU A 120 8.63 10.57 -4.09
N SER A 121 7.45 9.97 -3.93
CA SER A 121 6.19 10.68 -4.23
C SER A 121 5.91 11.86 -3.30
N VAL A 122 6.47 11.89 -2.08
CA VAL A 122 6.37 13.07 -1.19
C VAL A 122 7.50 14.07 -1.46
N ALA A 123 8.69 13.59 -1.83
CA ALA A 123 9.83 14.45 -2.15
C ALA A 123 9.67 15.15 -3.51
N ALA A 124 9.21 14.43 -4.54
CA ALA A 124 9.07 14.95 -5.89
C ALA A 124 7.92 15.96 -6.04
N GLU A 125 6.83 15.86 -5.28
CA GLU A 125 5.73 16.84 -5.35
C GLU A 125 5.90 18.02 -4.39
N MET A 126 6.44 17.81 -3.18
CA MET A 126 6.69 18.92 -2.26
C MET A 126 7.98 19.66 -2.64
N MET A 127 9.11 18.97 -2.82
CA MET A 127 10.43 19.62 -2.95
C MET A 127 10.75 20.17 -4.36
N SER A 128 9.96 19.85 -5.38
CA SER A 128 10.15 20.38 -6.75
C SER A 128 9.48 21.74 -6.98
N VAL A 129 8.58 22.15 -6.08
CA VAL A 129 7.90 23.44 -6.10
C VAL A 129 8.60 24.39 -5.13
N SER A 130 8.67 25.69 -5.44
CA SER A 130 9.32 26.71 -4.58
C SER A 130 8.84 26.67 -3.12
N ASP A 131 7.60 26.21 -2.89
CA ASP A 131 6.99 26.06 -1.57
C ASP A 131 7.60 24.92 -0.74
N GLY A 132 8.07 23.81 -1.32
CA GLY A 132 8.72 22.75 -0.52
C GLY A 132 10.16 23.05 -0.18
N VAL A 133 10.87 23.79 -1.03
CA VAL A 133 12.21 24.33 -0.69
C VAL A 133 12.13 25.26 0.53
N MET A 134 11.03 26.00 0.69
CA MET A 134 10.75 26.83 1.87
C MET A 134 10.30 26.01 3.10
N ARG A 135 9.63 24.88 2.90
CA ARG A 135 9.15 24.02 4.01
C ARG A 135 10.25 23.14 4.60
N LEU A 136 11.26 22.74 3.83
CA LEU A 136 12.36 21.91 4.34
C LEU A 136 13.10 22.57 5.53
N PRO A 137 13.57 23.84 5.46
CA PRO A 137 14.17 24.52 6.60
C PRO A 137 13.26 24.58 7.83
N LEU A 138 11.95 24.74 7.62
CA LEU A 138 10.97 24.73 8.69
C LEU A 138 10.86 23.35 9.36
N PHE A 139 10.81 22.26 8.58
CA PHE A 139 10.81 20.90 9.12
C PHE A 139 12.10 20.59 9.89
N LEU A 140 13.25 20.98 9.35
CA LEU A 140 14.55 20.82 10.00
C LEU A 140 14.66 21.64 11.29
N ALA A 141 14.09 22.85 11.31
CA ALA A 141 13.99 23.69 12.50
C ALA A 141 13.14 23.06 13.61
N MET A 142 12.17 22.20 13.28
CA MET A 142 11.29 21.54 14.25
C MET A 142 11.86 20.26 14.90
N ILE A 143 12.93 19.67 14.35
CA ILE A 143 13.50 18.40 14.84
C ILE A 143 13.80 18.46 16.35
N LEU A 144 14.63 19.43 16.77
CA LEU A 144 15.03 19.56 18.18
C LEU A 144 13.86 19.98 19.09
N PRO A 145 13.03 20.99 18.76
CA PRO A 145 11.86 21.35 19.57
C PRO A 145 10.93 20.18 19.85
N VAL A 146 10.59 19.37 18.83
CA VAL A 146 9.69 18.21 18.98
C VAL A 146 10.32 17.15 19.89
N GLN A 147 11.63 16.90 19.72
CA GLN A 147 12.33 15.91 20.51
C GLN A 147 12.45 16.29 21.99
N LEU A 148 12.64 17.58 22.28
CA LEU A 148 12.67 18.12 23.64
C LEU A 148 11.28 18.19 24.28
N GLY A 149 10.23 18.38 23.48
CA GLY A 149 8.83 18.40 23.94
C GLY A 149 8.20 17.02 24.15
N ALA A 150 8.83 15.94 23.68
CA ALA A 150 8.31 14.59 23.82
C ALA A 150 8.41 14.11 25.29
N ALA A 151 7.26 13.86 25.94
CA ALA A 151 7.19 13.44 27.34
C ALA A 151 7.92 12.11 27.63
N THR A 152 8.13 11.27 26.62
CA THR A 152 8.83 9.98 26.73
C THR A 152 10.34 10.08 26.51
N ALA A 153 10.88 11.25 26.16
CA ALA A 153 12.31 11.42 25.87
C ALA A 153 13.21 11.09 27.08
N ASP A 154 12.69 11.14 28.31
CA ASP A 154 13.44 10.73 29.50
C ASP A 154 13.53 9.20 29.65
N ALA A 155 12.52 8.47 29.15
CA ALA A 155 12.39 7.02 29.26
C ALA A 155 13.01 6.23 28.10
N CYS A 156 13.33 6.89 26.99
CA CYS A 156 13.90 6.27 25.79
C CYS A 156 15.42 6.50 25.69
N THR A 157 16.17 5.46 25.35
CA THR A 157 17.59 5.59 24.96
C THR A 157 17.68 6.02 23.50
N PHE A 158 18.30 7.17 23.23
CA PHE A 158 18.47 7.64 21.86
C PHE A 158 19.77 7.11 21.27
N ILE A 159 19.65 6.46 20.13
CA ILE A 159 20.79 5.95 19.37
C ILE A 159 20.85 6.75 18.07
N PRO A 160 21.91 7.54 17.83
CA PRO A 160 22.11 8.13 16.51
C PRO A 160 22.37 6.98 15.52
N VAL A 161 21.43 6.77 14.59
CA VAL A 161 21.53 5.76 13.53
C VAL A 161 21.64 6.47 12.17
N THR A 162 22.46 5.92 11.29
CA THR A 162 22.69 6.48 9.95
C THR A 162 21.50 6.31 9.00
N ARG A 163 20.57 5.37 9.27
CA ARG A 163 19.27 5.20 8.60
C ARG A 163 18.41 4.15 9.32
N ASP A 164 17.14 4.44 9.60
CA ASP A 164 16.13 3.38 9.81
C ASP A 164 15.64 2.96 8.42
N GLN A 165 16.28 1.96 7.81
CA GLN A 165 15.71 1.27 6.66
C GLN A 165 14.74 0.21 7.19
N SER A 166 13.45 0.44 6.94
CA SER A 166 12.45 -0.62 7.00
C SER A 166 12.12 -1.00 5.57
N ASP A 167 12.56 -2.19 5.15
CA ASP A 167 12.15 -2.75 3.88
C ASP A 167 10.71 -3.27 4.03
N ILE A 168 9.76 -2.50 3.50
CA ILE A 168 8.35 -2.90 3.44
C ILE A 168 8.16 -3.60 2.11
N TYR A 169 7.90 -4.91 2.16
CA TYR A 169 7.56 -5.72 1.00
C TYR A 169 6.04 -5.81 0.88
N GLU A 170 5.49 -5.37 -0.24
CA GLU A 170 4.12 -5.66 -0.63
C GLU A 170 4.15 -6.89 -1.54
N VAL A 171 3.49 -7.97 -1.11
CA VAL A 171 3.40 -9.20 -1.89
C VAL A 171 2.11 -9.17 -2.69
N PHE A 172 2.21 -9.22 -4.01
CA PHE A 172 1.05 -9.32 -4.89
C PHE A 172 0.73 -10.78 -5.17
N ASN A 173 -0.55 -11.11 -5.12
CA ASN A 173 -1.03 -12.39 -5.63
C ASN A 173 -1.19 -12.27 -7.14
N VAL A 174 -0.63 -13.20 -7.90
CA VAL A 174 -0.70 -13.23 -9.36
C VAL A 174 -1.38 -14.52 -9.79
N ALA A 175 -2.30 -14.44 -10.76
CA ALA A 175 -2.95 -15.60 -11.33
C ALA A 175 -1.90 -16.48 -12.04
N GLY A 176 -1.69 -17.71 -11.56
CA GLY A 176 -0.78 -18.68 -12.17
C GLY A 176 -1.41 -19.50 -13.30
N SER A 177 -2.71 -19.33 -13.57
CA SER A 177 -3.47 -20.10 -14.56
C SER A 177 -4.55 -19.25 -15.21
N SER A 178 -5.03 -19.64 -16.39
CA SER A 178 -6.08 -18.93 -17.13
C SER A 178 -7.51 -19.37 -16.74
N PHE A 179 -7.75 -19.67 -15.47
CA PHE A 179 -9.03 -20.22 -15.03
C PHE A 179 -10.06 -19.12 -14.71
N GLY A 180 -11.26 -19.21 -15.28
CA GLY A 180 -12.32 -18.23 -15.07
C GLY A 180 -12.02 -16.88 -15.75
N SER A 181 -12.16 -15.78 -15.00
CA SER A 181 -12.09 -14.41 -15.58
C SER A 181 -10.68 -13.85 -15.75
N TYR A 182 -9.64 -14.56 -15.30
CA TYR A 182 -8.26 -14.06 -15.26
C TYR A 182 -7.36 -14.85 -16.20
N ALA A 183 -6.42 -14.16 -16.83
CA ALA A 183 -5.31 -14.77 -17.56
C ALA A 183 -4.13 -15.05 -16.62
N ALA A 184 -3.26 -15.98 -17.00
CA ALA A 184 -2.02 -16.21 -16.27
C ALA A 184 -1.14 -14.94 -16.34
N GLY A 185 -0.70 -14.45 -15.19
CA GLY A 185 0.04 -13.20 -15.03
C GLY A 185 -0.79 -12.01 -14.53
N ASP A 186 -2.12 -12.14 -14.45
CA ASP A 186 -2.96 -11.05 -13.95
C ASP A 186 -2.82 -10.89 -12.44
N VAL A 187 -2.69 -9.64 -11.97
CA VAL A 187 -2.60 -9.31 -10.54
C VAL A 187 -3.99 -9.41 -9.89
N LEU A 188 -4.07 -10.20 -8.83
CA LEU A 188 -5.25 -10.41 -8.00
C LEU A 188 -5.22 -9.43 -6.82
N ASP A 189 -5.81 -8.26 -7.02
CA ASP A 189 -5.92 -7.20 -6.01
C ASP A 189 -7.36 -7.07 -5.47
N MET A 190 -7.56 -6.37 -4.34
CA MET A 190 -8.87 -6.08 -3.75
C MET A 190 -9.84 -5.39 -4.73
N GLN A 191 -9.32 -4.68 -5.72
CA GLN A 191 -10.11 -3.99 -6.75
C GLN A 191 -10.45 -4.90 -7.94
N SER A 192 -9.83 -6.07 -8.04
CA SER A 192 -10.05 -6.99 -9.15
C SER A 192 -11.41 -7.69 -9.00
N VAL A 193 -12.28 -7.49 -10.00
CA VAL A 193 -13.64 -8.06 -10.03
C VAL A 193 -13.65 -9.18 -11.06
N GLY A 194 -13.76 -10.41 -10.59
CA GLY A 194 -13.75 -11.59 -11.47
C GLY A 194 -13.91 -12.88 -10.69
N VAL A 195 -14.09 -13.97 -11.43
CA VAL A 195 -14.26 -15.30 -10.84
C VAL A 195 -12.99 -16.11 -11.07
N TYR A 196 -12.22 -16.36 -10.00
CA TYR A 196 -11.00 -17.18 -10.07
C TYR A 196 -11.17 -18.48 -9.27
N SER A 197 -11.37 -18.40 -7.95
CA SER A 197 -11.45 -19.61 -7.10
C SER A 197 -12.86 -20.18 -6.90
N GLN A 198 -13.91 -19.53 -7.43
CA GLN A 198 -15.29 -19.97 -7.21
C GLN A 198 -15.65 -21.08 -8.21
N LEU A 199 -15.90 -22.28 -7.69
CA LEU A 199 -16.26 -23.45 -8.52
C LEU A 199 -17.75 -23.51 -8.86
N ARG A 200 -18.62 -22.97 -7.98
CA ARG A 200 -20.04 -22.83 -8.26
C ARG A 200 -20.28 -21.50 -8.93
N ARG A 201 -20.80 -21.54 -10.15
CA ARG A 201 -21.00 -20.37 -11.01
C ARG A 201 -22.39 -20.37 -11.59
N ARG A 202 -22.87 -19.16 -11.92
CA ARG A 202 -24.14 -18.95 -12.60
C ARG A 202 -23.89 -18.29 -13.95
N TYR A 203 -24.37 -18.92 -15.00
CA TYR A 203 -24.25 -18.44 -16.38
C TYR A 203 -25.63 -18.05 -16.89
N VAL A 204 -25.75 -16.86 -17.47
CA VAL A 204 -26.97 -16.38 -18.10
C VAL A 204 -26.88 -16.67 -19.60
N LEU A 205 -27.86 -17.40 -20.14
CA LEU A 205 -27.92 -17.68 -21.57
C LEU A 205 -28.54 -16.47 -22.27
N VAL A 206 -27.71 -15.65 -22.91
CA VAL A 206 -28.14 -14.36 -23.49
C VAL A 206 -29.10 -14.53 -24.68
N ALA A 207 -29.07 -15.67 -25.37
CA ALA A 207 -29.84 -15.91 -26.60
C ALA A 207 -31.01 -16.90 -26.46
N SER A 208 -31.38 -17.33 -25.26
CA SER A 208 -32.24 -18.52 -25.08
C SER A 208 -33.75 -18.28 -25.16
N SER A 209 -34.22 -17.03 -25.33
CA SER A 209 -35.65 -16.69 -25.36
C SER A 209 -35.98 -15.70 -26.48
N ASP A 210 -35.86 -16.17 -27.71
CA ASP A 210 -36.25 -15.46 -28.93
C ASP A 210 -37.78 -15.41 -29.16
N GLY A 211 -38.55 -16.21 -28.41
CA GLY A 211 -40.00 -16.39 -28.58
C GLY A 211 -40.40 -17.49 -29.58
N THR A 212 -39.43 -18.17 -30.19
CA THR A 212 -39.66 -19.14 -31.29
C THR A 212 -38.97 -20.48 -31.06
N SER A 213 -37.77 -20.48 -30.51
CA SER A 213 -36.95 -21.67 -30.32
C SER A 213 -37.41 -22.49 -29.14
N LYS A 214 -37.62 -23.79 -29.36
CA LYS A 214 -37.96 -24.77 -28.31
C LYS A 214 -36.76 -25.47 -27.71
N THR A 215 -35.56 -25.18 -28.21
CA THR A 215 -34.34 -25.85 -27.78
C THR A 215 -33.24 -24.83 -27.57
N ALA A 216 -32.47 -25.01 -26.51
CA ALA A 216 -31.25 -24.25 -26.25
C ALA A 216 -30.17 -25.21 -25.77
N THR A 217 -28.91 -24.88 -26.03
CA THR A 217 -27.78 -25.67 -25.51
C THR A 217 -26.87 -24.74 -24.74
N PHE A 218 -26.55 -25.14 -23.51
CA PHE A 218 -25.49 -24.55 -22.71
C PHE A 218 -24.24 -25.40 -22.82
N LYS A 219 -23.10 -24.77 -23.07
CA LYS A 219 -21.79 -25.41 -23.03
C LYS A 219 -20.88 -24.58 -22.15
N MET A 220 -20.16 -25.22 -21.24
CA MET A 220 -19.11 -24.56 -20.47
C MET A 220 -18.01 -23.98 -21.37
N GLU A 221 -17.74 -24.62 -22.51
CA GLU A 221 -16.76 -24.16 -23.51
C GLU A 221 -17.02 -22.72 -24.00
N ASP A 222 -18.30 -22.33 -24.14
CA ASP A 222 -18.65 -20.98 -24.60
C ASP A 222 -18.30 -19.89 -23.58
N PHE A 223 -18.11 -20.25 -22.30
CA PHE A 223 -17.82 -19.33 -21.19
C PHE A 223 -16.39 -19.45 -20.66
N GLU A 224 -15.85 -20.66 -20.61
CA GLU A 224 -14.54 -20.98 -20.04
C GLU A 224 -13.47 -21.20 -21.12
N GLY A 225 -13.84 -21.16 -22.42
CA GLY A 225 -12.94 -21.38 -23.55
C GLY A 225 -12.49 -22.83 -23.74
N GLN A 226 -12.97 -23.76 -22.92
CA GLN A 226 -12.65 -25.19 -22.97
C GLN A 226 -13.77 -26.04 -22.35
N ASN A 227 -13.77 -27.35 -22.65
CA ASN A 227 -14.68 -28.28 -22.00
C ASN A 227 -14.34 -28.41 -20.52
N VAL A 228 -15.34 -28.22 -19.66
CA VAL A 228 -15.17 -28.26 -18.20
C VAL A 228 -16.18 -29.23 -17.60
N PRO A 229 -15.74 -30.30 -16.92
CA PRO A 229 -16.66 -31.24 -16.29
C PRO A 229 -17.44 -30.55 -15.15
N ILE A 230 -18.70 -30.93 -15.00
CA ILE A 230 -19.60 -30.43 -13.96
C ILE A 230 -19.93 -31.53 -12.94
N ARG A 231 -20.06 -31.16 -11.67
CA ARG A 231 -20.29 -32.12 -10.58
C ARG A 231 -21.73 -32.63 -10.61
N LYS A 232 -21.88 -33.95 -10.57
CA LYS A 232 -23.18 -34.62 -10.50
C LYS A 232 -23.94 -34.16 -9.26
N GLY A 233 -25.23 -33.87 -9.39
CA GLY A 233 -26.10 -33.50 -8.26
C GLY A 233 -25.88 -32.09 -7.72
N ARG A 234 -25.25 -31.20 -8.51
CA ARG A 234 -24.93 -29.81 -8.14
C ARG A 234 -25.34 -28.79 -9.19
N THR A 235 -26.21 -29.19 -10.10
CA THR A 235 -26.69 -28.35 -11.21
C THR A 235 -28.15 -27.95 -11.00
N ASN A 236 -28.44 -26.66 -11.19
CA ASN A 236 -29.78 -26.09 -11.12
C ASN A 236 -30.02 -25.18 -12.32
N ILE A 237 -31.27 -24.99 -12.68
CA ILE A 237 -31.67 -24.06 -13.74
C ILE A 237 -32.60 -23.03 -13.14
N TYR A 238 -32.46 -21.81 -13.63
CA TYR A 238 -33.29 -20.68 -13.29
C TYR A 238 -34.02 -20.24 -14.55
N VAL A 239 -35.34 -20.21 -14.50
CA VAL A 239 -36.17 -19.61 -15.54
C VAL A 239 -36.89 -18.42 -14.93
N ASN A 240 -36.62 -17.23 -15.45
CA ASN A 240 -37.09 -15.96 -14.88
C ASN A 240 -36.83 -15.85 -13.37
N ARG A 241 -35.60 -16.22 -12.95
CA ARG A 241 -35.14 -16.25 -11.55
C ARG A 241 -35.86 -17.25 -10.64
N ILE A 242 -36.77 -18.07 -11.17
CA ILE A 242 -37.38 -19.19 -10.45
C ILE A 242 -36.46 -20.40 -10.56
N LYS A 243 -36.06 -20.93 -9.41
CA LYS A 243 -35.11 -22.04 -9.31
C LYS A 243 -35.80 -23.39 -9.54
N SER A 244 -35.18 -24.27 -10.30
CA SER A 244 -35.54 -25.67 -10.38
C SER A 244 -35.22 -26.45 -9.10
N VAL A 245 -35.71 -27.69 -9.03
CA VAL A 245 -35.12 -28.66 -8.10
C VAL A 245 -33.65 -28.88 -8.46
N VAL A 246 -32.86 -29.32 -7.48
CA VAL A 246 -31.46 -29.67 -7.72
C VAL A 246 -31.38 -30.95 -8.51
N ASP A 247 -30.42 -31.03 -9.44
CA ASP A 247 -30.06 -32.26 -10.13
C ASP A 247 -29.88 -33.41 -9.13
N ASN A 248 -30.38 -34.58 -9.49
CA ASN A 248 -30.26 -35.81 -8.70
C ASN A 248 -29.12 -36.72 -9.18
N GLY A 249 -28.33 -36.28 -10.17
CA GLY A 249 -27.22 -37.04 -10.73
C GLY A 249 -27.62 -38.06 -11.80
N SER A 250 -28.88 -38.07 -12.23
CA SER A 250 -29.41 -39.01 -13.23
C SER A 250 -29.09 -38.63 -14.68
N GLY A 251 -28.51 -37.45 -14.92
CA GLY A 251 -28.29 -36.91 -16.27
C GLY A 251 -29.52 -36.25 -16.89
N SER A 252 -30.61 -36.11 -16.13
CA SER A 252 -31.82 -35.42 -16.55
C SER A 252 -32.33 -34.49 -15.45
N LEU A 253 -32.81 -33.31 -15.85
CA LEU A 253 -33.43 -32.34 -14.95
C LEU A 253 -34.73 -31.83 -15.56
N LEU A 254 -35.79 -31.80 -14.76
CA LEU A 254 -37.10 -31.31 -15.15
C LEU A 254 -37.46 -30.08 -14.32
N HIS A 255 -37.99 -29.07 -14.98
CA HIS A 255 -38.54 -27.89 -14.35
C HIS A 255 -39.80 -27.44 -15.09
N SER A 256 -40.70 -26.77 -14.39
CA SER A 256 -41.87 -26.16 -15.01
C SER A 256 -42.08 -24.76 -14.47
N PHE A 257 -42.52 -23.87 -15.36
CA PHE A 257 -42.80 -22.48 -15.04
C PHE A 257 -44.04 -22.02 -15.81
N THR A 258 -44.71 -20.99 -15.31
CA THR A 258 -45.88 -20.41 -15.98
C THR A 258 -45.44 -19.22 -16.82
N ASN A 259 -45.87 -19.17 -18.08
CA ASN A 259 -45.59 -18.05 -18.98
C ASN A 259 -46.52 -16.85 -18.70
N ALA A 260 -46.31 -15.72 -19.39
CA ALA A 260 -47.13 -14.53 -19.19
C ALA A 260 -48.62 -14.74 -19.55
N ALA A 261 -48.91 -15.73 -20.40
CA ALA A 261 -50.26 -16.13 -20.80
C ALA A 261 -50.95 -17.09 -19.81
N GLY A 262 -50.30 -17.48 -18.71
CA GLY A 262 -50.86 -18.40 -17.71
C GLY A 262 -50.74 -19.89 -18.06
N GLU A 263 -50.04 -20.25 -19.14
CA GLU A 263 -49.77 -21.63 -19.52
C GLU A 263 -48.51 -22.17 -18.83
N GLN A 264 -48.56 -23.43 -18.40
CA GLN A 264 -47.40 -24.11 -17.84
C GLN A 264 -46.49 -24.64 -18.95
N ILE A 265 -45.25 -24.15 -18.98
CA ILE A 265 -44.18 -24.63 -19.86
C ILE A 265 -43.27 -25.55 -19.05
N THR A 266 -42.96 -26.72 -19.61
CA THR A 266 -42.03 -27.69 -19.03
C THR A 266 -40.72 -27.64 -19.77
N VAL A 267 -39.62 -27.63 -19.03
CA VAL A 267 -38.26 -27.72 -19.51
C VAL A 267 -37.71 -29.09 -19.13
N THR A 268 -37.30 -29.84 -20.14
CA THR A 268 -36.57 -31.09 -19.98
C THR A 268 -35.13 -30.87 -20.38
N CYS A 269 -34.21 -31.19 -19.47
CA CYS A 269 -32.79 -30.97 -19.67
C CYS A 269 -32.06 -32.31 -19.68
N SER A 270 -31.13 -32.46 -20.62
CA SER A 270 -30.16 -33.56 -20.63
C SER A 270 -28.79 -33.02 -20.28
N LEU A 271 -28.18 -33.57 -19.23
CA LEU A 271 -26.90 -33.12 -18.68
C LEU A 271 -25.79 -34.09 -19.09
N ASN A 272 -24.77 -33.56 -19.76
CA ASN A 272 -23.51 -34.25 -19.97
C ASN A 272 -22.47 -33.72 -18.98
N TYR A 273 -22.26 -34.49 -17.90
CA TYR A 273 -21.38 -34.10 -16.81
C TYR A 273 -19.90 -34.04 -17.19
N ASN A 274 -19.47 -34.79 -18.22
CA ASN A 274 -18.05 -34.93 -18.56
C ASN A 274 -17.50 -33.70 -19.30
N ILE A 275 -18.32 -33.09 -20.16
CA ILE A 275 -17.94 -31.93 -20.97
C ILE A 275 -18.61 -30.63 -20.51
N GLY A 276 -19.50 -30.69 -19.52
CA GLY A 276 -20.22 -29.51 -19.03
C GLY A 276 -21.23 -28.98 -20.04
N GLN A 277 -22.01 -29.87 -20.65
CA GLN A 277 -23.04 -29.49 -21.61
C GLN A 277 -24.43 -29.80 -21.08
N ILE A 278 -25.37 -28.88 -21.27
CA ILE A 278 -26.78 -29.07 -20.90
C ILE A 278 -27.65 -28.72 -22.09
N ALA A 279 -28.36 -29.71 -22.62
CA ALA A 279 -29.34 -29.52 -23.67
C ALA A 279 -30.71 -29.27 -23.04
N LEU A 280 -31.32 -28.12 -23.33
CA LEU A 280 -32.65 -27.72 -22.86
C LEU A 280 -33.67 -27.94 -23.98
N SER A 281 -34.77 -28.60 -23.65
CA SER A 281 -35.93 -28.76 -24.53
C SER A 281 -37.18 -28.27 -23.82
N PHE A 282 -37.87 -27.31 -24.41
CA PHE A 282 -39.08 -26.69 -23.88
C PHE A 282 -40.32 -27.28 -24.56
N SER A 283 -41.39 -27.53 -23.80
CA SER A 283 -42.68 -27.98 -24.36
C SER A 283 -43.27 -26.96 -25.33
N LYS A 284 -43.07 -25.67 -25.04
CA LYS A 284 -43.41 -24.51 -25.87
C LYS A 284 -42.26 -23.50 -25.79
N ALA A 285 -42.03 -22.73 -26.86
CA ALA A 285 -41.00 -21.72 -26.85
C ALA A 285 -41.25 -20.71 -25.70
N PRO A 286 -40.23 -20.40 -24.88
CA PRO A 286 -40.36 -19.42 -23.81
C PRO A 286 -40.65 -18.03 -24.39
N ASP A 287 -41.42 -17.22 -23.67
CA ASP A 287 -41.75 -15.86 -24.09
C ASP A 287 -40.48 -15.03 -24.32
N LYS A 288 -40.52 -14.14 -25.33
CA LYS A 288 -39.38 -13.31 -25.68
C LYS A 288 -38.88 -12.51 -24.46
N GLY A 289 -37.59 -12.60 -24.17
CA GLY A 289 -36.96 -11.90 -23.03
C GLY A 289 -37.03 -12.66 -21.70
N THR A 290 -37.53 -13.90 -21.67
CA THR A 290 -37.42 -14.77 -20.50
C THR A 290 -35.95 -15.07 -20.20
N GLU A 291 -35.45 -14.64 -19.04
CA GLU A 291 -34.08 -14.94 -18.61
C GLU A 291 -33.94 -16.44 -18.28
N ILE A 292 -32.99 -17.13 -18.92
CA ILE A 292 -32.63 -18.51 -18.55
C ILE A 292 -31.20 -18.48 -18.06
N ALA A 293 -30.99 -18.96 -16.84
CA ALA A 293 -29.67 -19.06 -16.24
C ALA A 293 -29.44 -20.47 -15.70
N ILE A 294 -28.18 -20.89 -15.70
CA ILE A 294 -27.76 -22.20 -15.26
C ILE A 294 -26.73 -22.02 -14.17
N GLU A 295 -26.93 -22.71 -13.05
CA GLU A 295 -25.99 -22.76 -11.95
C GLU A 295 -25.37 -24.16 -11.91
N THR A 296 -24.06 -24.24 -12.08
CA THR A 296 -23.30 -25.49 -12.09
C THR A 296 -22.08 -25.36 -11.19
N GLU A 297 -21.63 -26.49 -10.66
CA GLU A 297 -20.37 -26.60 -9.90
C GLU A 297 -19.33 -27.33 -10.76
N ILE A 298 -18.19 -26.70 -10.99
CA ILE A 298 -17.07 -27.27 -11.75
C ILE A 298 -16.47 -28.44 -10.97
N ASN A 299 -16.25 -29.57 -11.64
CA ASN A 299 -15.69 -30.78 -11.04
C ASN A 299 -14.18 -30.86 -11.23
N ILE A 300 -13.44 -30.12 -10.40
CA ILE A 300 -11.97 -30.16 -10.38
C ILE A 300 -11.39 -31.52 -10.00
N GLU A 301 -12.15 -32.41 -9.33
CA GLU A 301 -11.70 -33.77 -9.01
C GLU A 301 -11.58 -34.64 -10.27
N ALA A 302 -12.38 -34.35 -11.30
CA ALA A 302 -12.32 -35.05 -12.59
C ALA A 302 -11.36 -34.40 -13.60
N ALA A 303 -10.97 -33.14 -13.37
CA ALA A 303 -10.05 -32.37 -14.20
C ALA A 303 -9.13 -31.51 -13.30
N PRO A 304 -8.12 -32.12 -12.64
CA PRO A 304 -7.23 -31.43 -11.70
C PRO A 304 -6.43 -30.28 -12.34
N GLU A 305 -6.22 -30.32 -13.65
CA GLU A 305 -5.58 -29.26 -14.43
C GLU A 305 -6.33 -27.92 -14.41
N LEU A 306 -7.61 -27.93 -14.00
CA LEU A 306 -8.44 -26.73 -13.86
C LEU A 306 -8.33 -26.08 -12.47
N ILE A 307 -7.50 -26.61 -11.57
CA ILE A 307 -7.31 -26.02 -10.24
C ILE A 307 -6.61 -24.66 -10.42
N PRO A 308 -7.22 -23.54 -9.95
CA PRO A 308 -6.61 -22.23 -10.05
C PRO A 308 -5.28 -22.19 -9.30
N LEU A 309 -4.24 -21.73 -9.98
CA LEU A 309 -2.92 -21.54 -9.38
C LEU A 309 -2.74 -20.07 -8.96
N ILE A 310 -2.10 -19.84 -7.82
CA ILE A 310 -1.73 -18.50 -7.34
C ILE A 310 -0.21 -18.47 -7.20
N ASN A 311 0.40 -17.52 -7.90
CA ASN A 311 1.79 -17.16 -7.76
C ASN A 311 1.91 -15.92 -6.87
N HIS A 312 3.12 -15.63 -6.41
CA HIS A 312 3.43 -14.46 -5.60
C HIS A 312 4.60 -13.72 -6.22
N GLU A 313 4.46 -12.40 -6.34
CA GLU A 313 5.52 -11.47 -6.76
C GLU A 313 5.71 -10.36 -5.72
#